data_AF-K1TCQ5-F1
#
_entry.id   AF-K1TCQ5-F1
#
_cell.length_a   1.000
_cell.length_b   1.000
_cell.length_c   1.000
_cell.angle_alpha   90.00
_cell.angle_beta   90.00
_cell.angle_gamma   90.00
#
_symmetry.space_group_name_H-M   'P 1'
#
loop_
_entity.id
_entity.type
_entity.pdbx_description
1 polymer ?
#
loop_
_entity_poly.entity_id
_entity_poly.type
_entity_poly.pdbx_seq_one_letter_code
_entity_poly.pdbx_strand_id
1 'polypeptide(L)'
;MEIEKKFLVSDIPDLSQAVKVFEIEQGYLCSEPTVRIRRKNNDYILTYKNRIAVDDEALNVSDEREMPLTKDSFFHLKQKC
;
A
#
# COMPACT_ATOMS: atom_id res chain seq x y z
N MET A 1 -4.10 13.42 -4.18
CA MET A 1 -2.75 13.54 -4.77
C MET A 1 -1.71 13.25 -3.70
N GLU A 2 -0.94 12.19 -3.89
CA GLU A 2 0.15 11.75 -3.01
C GLU A 2 1.47 11.86 -3.76
N ILE A 3 2.53 12.26 -3.07
CA ILE A 3 3.88 12.46 -3.61
C ILE A 3 4.86 11.77 -2.64
N GLU A 4 5.62 10.80 -3.13
CA GLU A 4 6.58 10.03 -2.32
C GLU A 4 7.90 9.80 -3.07
N LYS A 5 8.99 9.63 -2.31
CA LYS A 5 10.30 9.19 -2.83
C LYS A 5 10.75 7.96 -2.05
N LYS A 6 11.11 6.90 -2.76
CA LYS A 6 11.54 5.63 -2.16
C LYS A 6 13.03 5.44 -2.36
N PHE A 7 13.68 4.89 -1.34
CA PHE A 7 15.10 4.55 -1.36
C PHE A 7 15.24 3.07 -1.06
N LEU A 8 16.19 2.41 -1.72
CA LEU A 8 16.58 1.07 -1.35
C LEU A 8 17.30 1.14 0.01
N VAL A 9 16.92 0.25 0.92
CA VAL A 9 17.59 0.08 2.21
C VAL A 9 18.72 -0.92 2.00
N SER A 10 19.98 -0.50 2.21
CA SER A 10 21.16 -1.35 1.98
C SER A 10 21.28 -2.47 3.01
N ASP A 11 20.97 -2.16 4.27
CA ASP A 11 21.11 -3.05 5.42
C ASP A 11 19.91 -2.86 6.36
N ILE A 12 19.50 -3.94 7.03
CA ILE A 12 18.40 -3.86 8.01
C ILE A 12 18.84 -2.91 9.14
N PRO A 13 18.10 -1.82 9.40
CA PRO A 13 18.46 -0.89 10.47
C PRO A 13 18.30 -1.54 11.84
N ASP A 14 18.97 -1.02 12.86
CA ASP A 14 18.70 -1.45 14.23
C ASP A 14 17.25 -1.12 14.62
N LEU A 15 16.45 -2.17 14.83
CA LEU A 15 15.04 -2.07 15.21
C LEU A 15 14.82 -2.24 16.71
N SER A 16 15.88 -2.30 17.54
CA SER A 16 15.77 -2.48 19.00
C SER A 16 14.91 -1.40 19.68
N GLN A 17 14.88 -0.19 19.11
CA GLN A 17 14.09 0.95 19.57
C GLN A 17 12.73 1.08 18.86
N ALA A 18 12.31 0.10 18.06
CA ALA A 18 11.05 0.17 17.33
C ALA A 18 9.86 0.15 18.29
N VAL A 19 9.11 1.25 18.34
CA VAL A 19 7.94 1.42 19.24
C VAL A 19 6.62 0.94 18.64
N LYS A 20 6.56 0.74 17.31
CA LYS A 20 5.35 0.34 16.60
C LYS A 20 5.70 -0.66 15.50
N VAL A 21 5.07 -1.82 15.58
CA VAL A 21 5.18 -2.90 14.60
C VAL A 21 3.78 -3.25 14.12
N PHE A 22 3.64 -3.47 12.82
CA PHE A 22 2.38 -3.86 12.20
C PHE A 22 2.61 -5.11 11.36
N GLU A 23 1.74 -6.09 11.52
CA GLU A 23 1.62 -7.20 10.57
C GLU A 23 0.81 -6.70 9.38
N ILE A 24 1.39 -6.78 8.17
CA ILE A 24 0.76 -6.30 6.95
C ILE A 24 0.60 -7.48 5.99
N GLU A 25 -0.63 -7.66 5.52
CA GLU A 25 -0.97 -8.54 4.41
C GLU A 25 -1.55 -7.71 3.27
N GLN A 26 -1.21 -8.00 2.02
CA GLN A 26 -1.70 -7.25 0.86
C GLN A 26 -1.92 -8.17 -0.35
N GLY A 27 -2.88 -7.81 -1.20
CA GLY A 27 -3.17 -8.48 -2.47
C GLY A 27 -3.57 -7.48 -3.54
N TYR A 28 -3.22 -7.75 -4.81
CA TYR A 28 -3.46 -6.84 -5.93
C TYR A 28 -4.59 -7.37 -6.81
N LEU A 29 -5.69 -6.62 -6.91
CA LEU A 29 -6.79 -6.90 -7.81
C LEU A 29 -6.52 -6.39 -9.23
N CYS A 30 -5.68 -5.36 -9.35
CA CYS A 30 -5.22 -4.79 -10.61
C CYS A 30 -3.84 -4.15 -10.40
N SER A 31 -2.97 -4.22 -11.41
CA SER A 31 -1.66 -3.58 -11.40
C SER A 31 -1.70 -2.15 -11.96
N GLU A 32 -2.48 -1.92 -13.02
CA GLU A 32 -2.54 -0.63 -13.75
C GLU A 32 -3.99 -0.29 -14.16
N PRO A 33 -4.67 0.63 -13.45
CA PRO A 33 -4.23 1.31 -12.23
C PRO A 33 -4.09 0.33 -11.06
N THR A 34 -3.25 0.65 -10.08
CA THR A 34 -3.06 -0.24 -8.93
C THR A 34 -4.33 -0.23 -8.08
N VAL A 35 -4.96 -1.40 -7.98
CA VAL A 35 -6.07 -1.66 -7.05
C VAL A 35 -5.61 -2.77 -6.13
N ARG A 36 -5.47 -2.46 -4.84
CA ARG A 36 -5.00 -3.43 -3.84
C ARG A 36 -5.91 -3.45 -2.63
N ILE A 37 -6.01 -4.61 -2.01
CA ILE A 37 -6.52 -4.75 -0.64
C ILE A 37 -5.35 -4.91 0.31
N ARG A 38 -5.43 -4.28 1.48
CA ARG A 38 -4.40 -4.32 2.52
C ARG A 38 -5.04 -4.55 3.88
N ARG A 39 -4.55 -5.54 4.62
CA ARG A 39 -4.79 -5.72 6.05
C ARG A 39 -3.57 -5.20 6.81
N LYS A 40 -3.80 -4.34 7.80
CA LYS A 40 -2.80 -3.86 8.75
C LYS A 40 -3.28 -4.22 10.15
N ASN A 41 -2.75 -5.28 10.74
CA ASN A 41 -3.32 -5.92 11.93
C ASN A 41 -4.82 -6.23 11.75
N ASN A 42 -5.70 -5.41 12.33
CA ASN A 42 -7.16 -5.54 12.25
C ASN A 42 -7.84 -4.50 11.35
N ASP A 43 -7.07 -3.61 10.73
CA ASP A 43 -7.58 -2.61 9.79
C ASP A 43 -7.58 -3.18 8.37
N TYR A 44 -8.68 -3.01 7.64
CA TYR A 44 -8.84 -3.51 6.27
C TYR A 44 -9.11 -2.34 5.33
N ILE A 45 -8.32 -2.23 4.26
CA ILE A 45 -8.28 -1.05 3.40
C ILE A 45 -8.27 -1.50 1.94
N LEU A 46 -9.08 -0.85 1.11
CA LEU A 46 -8.98 -0.88 -0.35
C LEU A 46 -8.24 0.38 -0.80
N THR A 47 -7.19 0.22 -1.59
CA THR A 47 -6.46 1.35 -2.20
C THR A 47 -6.67 1.33 -3.69
N TYR A 48 -7.10 2.47 -4.25
CA TYR A 48 -6.95 2.78 -5.68
C TYR A 48 -5.81 3.78 -5.83
N LYS A 49 -4.85 3.50 -6.71
CA LYS A 49 -3.70 4.36 -6.98
C LYS A 49 -3.48 4.46 -8.49
N ASN A 50 -3.66 5.67 -9.03
CA ASN A 50 -3.35 5.99 -10.41
C ASN A 50 -2.07 6.80 -10.50
N ARG A 51 -1.03 6.26 -11.14
CA ARG A 51 0.28 6.93 -11.25
C ARG A 51 0.22 8.05 -12.28
N ILE A 52 0.81 9.19 -11.93
CA ILE A 52 0.91 10.36 -12.80
C ILE A 52 2.37 10.47 -13.25
N ALA A 53 2.60 10.64 -14.55
CA ALA A 53 3.93 10.88 -15.08
C ALA A 53 4.42 12.28 -14.66
N VAL A 54 5.66 12.34 -14.18
CA VAL A 54 6.35 13.58 -13.79
C VAL A 54 7.79 13.53 -14.30
N ASP A 55 8.40 14.71 -14.47
CA ASP A 55 9.74 14.84 -15.07
C ASP A 55 10.86 14.23 -14.19
N ASP A 56 10.67 14.22 -12.86
CA ASP A 56 11.60 13.58 -11.93
C ASP A 56 11.22 12.10 -11.73
N GLU A 57 11.95 11.21 -12.39
CA GLU A 57 11.75 9.76 -12.30
C GLU A 57 11.91 9.19 -10.87
N ALA A 58 12.57 9.92 -9.97
CA ALA A 58 12.72 9.51 -8.58
C ALA A 58 11.46 9.81 -7.74
N LEU A 59 10.54 10.63 -8.25
CA LEU A 59 9.27 10.92 -7.59
C LEU A 59 8.18 9.96 -8.06
N ASN A 60 7.47 9.37 -7.10
CA ASN A 60 6.23 8.69 -7.35
C ASN A 60 5.08 9.63 -7.01
N VAL A 61 4.37 10.07 -8.03
CA VAL A 61 3.17 10.90 -7.89
C VAL A 61 1.95 10.08 -8.30
N SER A 62 0.90 10.11 -7.49
CA SER A 62 -0.33 9.39 -7.79
C SER A 62 -1.59 10.08 -7.28
N ASP A 63 -2.69 9.89 -8.00
CA ASP A 63 -4.02 10.06 -7.41
C ASP A 63 -4.39 8.78 -6.66
N GLU A 64 -4.22 8.83 -5.35
CA GLU A 64 -4.43 7.72 -4.42
C GLU A 64 -5.65 7.99 -3.54
N ARG A 65 -6.48 6.96 -3.35
CA ARG A 65 -7.61 6.96 -2.41
C ARG A 65 -7.62 5.65 -1.65
N GLU A 66 -7.74 5.78 -0.34
CA GLU A 66 -7.94 4.66 0.58
C GLU A 66 -9.38 4.65 1.09
N MET A 67 -10.02 3.49 1.02
CA MET A 67 -11.38 3.27 1.48
C MET A 67 -11.39 2.13 2.52
N PRO A 68 -12.09 2.27 3.65
CA PRO A 68 -12.19 1.19 4.62
C PRO A 68 -12.97 0.03 4.03
N LEU A 69 -12.54 -1.19 4.35
CA LEU A 69 -13.28 -2.41 4.11
C LEU A 69 -13.75 -3.00 5.43
N THR A 70 -14.85 -3.74 5.39
CA THR A 70 -15.16 -4.69 6.45
C THR A 70 -14.24 -5.90 6.31
N LYS A 71 -14.06 -6.64 7.41
CA LYS A 71 -13.32 -7.92 7.40
C LYS A 71 -13.87 -8.88 6.33
N ASP A 72 -15.18 -9.02 6.24
CA ASP A 72 -15.83 -9.94 5.28
C ASP A 72 -15.59 -9.49 3.83
N SER A 73 -15.71 -8.19 3.54
CA SER A 73 -15.40 -7.65 2.22
C SER A 73 -13.93 -7.86 1.83
N PHE A 74 -13.00 -7.72 2.78
CA PHE A 74 -11.59 -8.02 2.54
C PHE A 74 -11.37 -9.48 2.16
N PHE A 75 -11.89 -10.43 2.95
CA PHE A 75 -11.70 -11.86 2.67
C PHE A 75 -12.43 -12.30 1.39
N HIS A 76 -13.55 -11.69 1.05
CA HIS A 76 -14.21 -11.91 -0.23
C HIS A 76 -13.33 -11.45 -1.41
N LEU A 77 -12.79 -10.23 -1.35
CA LEU A 77 -11.93 -9.69 -2.41
C LEU A 77 -10.59 -10.44 -2.51
N LYS A 78 -10.05 -10.92 -1.39
CA LYS A 78 -8.80 -11.68 -1.34
C LYS A 78 -8.81 -12.92 -2.23
N GLN A 79 -9.98 -13.52 -2.46
CA GLN A 79 -10.14 -14.66 -3.38
C GLN A 79 -9.93 -14.29 -4.86
N LYS A 80 -9.77 -13.01 -5.18
CA LYS A 80 -9.64 -12.46 -6.54
C LYS A 80 -8.27 -11.82 -6.79
N CYS A 81 -7.41 -11.80 -5.78
CA CYS A 81 -6.04 -11.32 -5.87
C CYS A 81 -5.12 -12.37 -6.49
#